data_AF-A0ABD5F3W5-F1
#
_entry.id   AF-A0ABD5F3W5-F1
#
_cell.length_a   1.000
_cell.length_b   1.000
_cell.length_c   1.000
_cell.angle_alpha   90.00
_cell.angle_beta   90.00
_cell.angle_gamma   90.00
#
_symmetry.space_group_name_H-M   'P 1'
#
loop_
_entity.id
_entity.type
_entity.pdbx_description
1 polymer ?
#
loop_
_entity_poly.entity_id
_entity_poly.type
_entity_poly.pdbx_seq_one_letter_code
_entity_poly.pdbx_strand_id
1 'polypeptide(L)'
;LSDGRFILGVGRSVDAMWAAVGLPHSTNASIVDHADIFRRLCRGEKVRYDGPAGRYPSLRLNDVPDQPVPPLVFAAIGPKGLELAGRHFDGVLLHPFLTPSAVARSVAVVREAERSAGRPMGSVRVFATVVVACDLPAAEELAVVGARAGHLLPNTWFR
;
A
#
# COMPACT_ATOMS: atom_id res chain seq x y z
N LEU A 1 -13.68 0.61 19.63
CA LEU A 1 -14.27 -0.44 18.77
C LEU A 1 -13.28 -1.57 18.45
N SER A 2 -12.09 -1.27 17.93
CA SER A 2 -11.10 -2.31 17.62
C SER A 2 -10.06 -2.58 18.72
N ASP A 3 -9.93 -1.69 19.72
CA ASP A 3 -8.91 -1.78 20.78
C ASP A 3 -7.48 -1.87 20.19
N GLY A 4 -7.11 -0.88 19.38
CA GLY A 4 -5.78 -0.79 18.78
C GLY A 4 -5.49 -1.77 17.63
N ARG A 5 -6.44 -2.61 17.22
CA ARG A 5 -6.23 -3.65 16.18
C ARG A 5 -6.45 -3.18 14.74
N PHE A 6 -6.63 -1.88 14.50
CA PHE A 6 -6.89 -1.35 13.16
C PHE A 6 -5.58 -1.13 12.38
N ILE A 7 -5.58 -1.54 11.11
CA ILE A 7 -4.48 -1.30 10.15
C ILE A 7 -5.10 -0.64 8.91
N LEU A 8 -4.49 0.45 8.43
CA LEU A 8 -4.97 1.16 7.25
C LEU A 8 -4.28 0.65 5.99
N GLY A 9 -5.02 -0.05 5.14
CA GLY A 9 -4.58 -0.40 3.78
C GLY A 9 -4.72 0.80 2.84
N VAL A 10 -3.66 1.15 2.13
CA VAL A 10 -3.60 2.27 1.18
C VAL A 10 -3.30 1.73 -0.22
N GLY A 11 -4.10 2.13 -1.21
CA GLY A 11 -3.88 1.80 -2.61
C GLY A 11 -4.02 3.04 -3.48
N ARG A 12 -3.25 3.11 -4.58
CA ARG A 12 -3.26 4.25 -5.52
C ARG A 12 -4.55 4.36 -6.34
N SER A 13 -5.26 3.24 -6.50
CA SER A 13 -6.30 3.07 -7.53
C SER A 13 -5.76 3.34 -8.95
N VAL A 14 -6.65 3.44 -9.93
CA VAL A 14 -6.32 3.78 -11.33
C VAL A 14 -7.01 5.06 -11.77
N ASP A 15 -6.40 5.75 -12.71
CA ASP A 15 -6.86 7.04 -13.24
C ASP A 15 -8.34 6.99 -13.68
N ALA A 16 -8.77 5.90 -14.33
CA ALA A 16 -10.16 5.71 -14.74
C ALA A 16 -11.15 5.72 -13.55
N MET A 17 -10.77 5.16 -12.40
CA MET A 17 -11.60 5.15 -11.20
C MET A 17 -11.67 6.53 -10.54
N TRP A 18 -10.55 7.26 -10.53
CA TRP A 18 -10.51 8.66 -10.06
C TRP A 18 -11.38 9.56 -10.93
N ALA A 19 -11.26 9.44 -12.25
CA ALA A 19 -12.07 10.19 -13.21
C ALA A 19 -13.57 9.89 -13.08
N ALA A 20 -13.94 8.61 -12.85
CA ALA A 20 -15.34 8.20 -12.70
C ALA A 20 -16.05 8.86 -11.50
N VAL A 21 -15.30 9.27 -10.48
CA VAL A 21 -15.83 9.98 -9.29
C VAL A 21 -15.51 11.48 -9.31
N GLY A 22 -15.00 12.01 -10.42
CA GLY A 22 -14.72 13.43 -10.60
C GLY A 22 -13.54 13.96 -9.77
N LEU A 23 -12.61 13.09 -9.38
CA LEU A 23 -11.44 13.45 -8.58
C LEU A 23 -10.15 13.48 -9.42
N PRO A 24 -9.16 14.31 -9.07
CA PRO A 24 -7.89 14.37 -9.77
C PRO A 24 -7.09 13.06 -9.61
N HIS A 25 -6.18 12.77 -10.54
CA HIS A 25 -5.40 11.55 -10.51
C HIS A 25 -4.46 11.49 -9.30
N SER A 26 -4.39 10.32 -8.66
CA SER A 26 -3.49 10.10 -7.54
C SER A 26 -2.03 9.94 -7.99
N THR A 27 -1.16 10.78 -7.44
CA THR A 27 0.30 10.69 -7.61
C THR A 27 0.97 10.06 -6.41
N ASN A 28 2.20 9.58 -6.56
CA ASN A 28 2.98 9.06 -5.43
C ASN A 28 3.20 10.13 -4.35
N ALA A 29 3.43 11.39 -4.74
CA ALA A 29 3.59 12.50 -3.81
C ALA A 29 2.30 12.75 -3.02
N SER A 30 1.15 12.75 -3.70
CA SER A 30 -0.16 12.90 -3.06
C SER A 30 -0.42 11.80 -2.03
N ILE A 31 -0.10 10.54 -2.34
CA ILE A 31 -0.25 9.40 -1.42
C ILE A 31 0.62 9.54 -0.19
N VAL A 32 1.89 9.95 -0.35
CA VAL A 32 2.82 10.17 0.76
C VAL A 32 2.31 11.28 1.68
N ASP A 33 1.83 12.38 1.09
CA ASP A 33 1.33 13.52 1.85
C ASP A 33 0.01 13.19 2.55
N HIS A 34 -0.90 12.43 1.92
CA HIS A 34 -2.09 11.91 2.59
C HIS A 34 -1.73 11.01 3.78
N ALA A 35 -0.72 10.15 3.65
CA ALA A 35 -0.24 9.31 4.74
C ALA A 35 0.32 10.14 5.90
N ASP A 36 1.10 11.18 5.62
CA ASP A 36 1.62 12.09 6.66
C ASP A 36 0.48 12.86 7.36
N ILE A 37 -0.42 13.48 6.59
CA ILE A 37 -1.58 14.20 7.10
C ILE A 37 -2.41 13.29 8.01
N PHE A 38 -2.70 12.07 7.56
CA PHE A 38 -3.45 11.10 8.35
C PHE A 38 -2.75 10.79 9.68
N ARG A 39 -1.44 10.50 9.67
CA ARG A 39 -0.69 10.20 10.91
C ARG A 39 -0.72 11.38 11.89
N ARG A 40 -0.54 12.61 11.40
CA ARG A 40 -0.59 13.83 12.22
C ARG A 40 -1.97 14.06 12.82
N LEU A 41 -3.02 13.86 12.02
CA LEU A 41 -4.40 13.92 12.50
C LEU A 41 -4.69 12.89 13.60
N CYS A 42 -4.22 11.65 13.44
CA CYS A 42 -4.33 10.61 14.48
C CYS A 42 -3.54 10.94 15.76
N ARG A 43 -2.50 11.76 15.70
CA ARG A 43 -1.80 12.30 16.89
C ARG A 43 -2.54 13.48 17.55
N GLY A 44 -3.70 13.86 17.03
CA GLY A 44 -4.50 14.98 17.52
C GLY A 44 -3.99 16.35 17.05
N GLU A 45 -3.04 16.39 16.11
CA GLU A 45 -2.52 17.63 15.57
C GLU A 45 -3.59 18.38 14.76
N LYS A 46 -3.50 19.72 14.77
CA LYS A 46 -4.20 20.57 13.82
C LYS A 46 -3.30 20.77 12.59
N VAL A 47 -3.75 20.34 11.42
CA VAL A 47 -2.98 20.35 10.18
C VAL A 47 -3.46 21.48 9.27
N ARG A 48 -2.56 22.39 8.91
CA ARG A 48 -2.69 23.28 7.75
C ARG A 48 -1.74 22.76 6.68
N TYR A 49 -2.23 22.53 5.48
CA TYR A 49 -1.47 21.90 4.41
C TYR A 49 -1.86 22.49 3.04
N ASP A 50 -0.87 22.64 2.17
CA ASP A 50 -1.03 23.10 0.79
C ASP A 50 0.04 22.38 -0.06
N GLY A 51 -0.35 21.44 -0.90
CA GLY A 51 0.59 20.58 -1.64
C GLY A 51 -0.07 19.49 -2.50
N PRO A 52 0.69 18.45 -2.89
CA PRO A 52 0.21 17.32 -3.72
C PRO A 52 -1.08 16.61 -3.26
N ALA A 53 -1.35 16.55 -1.95
CA ALA A 53 -2.60 15.98 -1.41
C ALA A 53 -3.80 16.95 -1.50
N GLY A 54 -3.60 18.16 -2.01
CA GLY A 54 -4.61 19.21 -2.11
C GLY A 54 -4.36 20.37 -1.14
N ARG A 55 -5.39 21.18 -0.92
CA ARG A 55 -5.31 22.39 -0.08
C ARG A 55 -6.28 22.28 1.09
N TYR A 56 -5.72 22.30 2.29
CA TYR A 56 -6.41 22.12 3.55
C TYR A 56 -6.06 23.24 4.52
N PRO A 57 -6.88 24.32 4.58
CA PRO A 57 -6.60 25.46 5.45
C PRO A 57 -6.55 25.12 6.95
N SER A 58 -7.35 24.14 7.37
CA SER A 58 -7.41 23.66 8.76
C SER A 58 -8.13 22.31 8.82
N LEU A 59 -7.39 21.25 9.14
CA LEU A 59 -7.92 19.91 9.46
C LEU A 59 -7.59 19.55 10.91
N ARG A 60 -8.53 18.89 11.58
CA ARG A 60 -8.34 18.27 12.89
C ARG A 60 -9.37 17.16 13.04
N LEU A 61 -9.02 16.08 13.74
CA LEU A 61 -10.01 15.13 14.23
C LEU A 61 -10.72 15.72 15.46
N ASN A 62 -12.05 15.69 15.46
CA ASN A 62 -12.82 16.07 16.65
C ASN A 62 -12.67 15.01 17.74
N ASP A 63 -12.82 13.74 17.36
CA ASP A 63 -12.59 12.58 18.21
C ASP A 63 -11.21 11.99 17.91
N VAL A 64 -10.23 12.36 18.72
CA VAL A 64 -8.86 11.82 18.60
C VAL A 64 -8.84 10.40 19.20
N PRO A 65 -8.33 9.39 18.48
CA PRO A 65 -8.25 8.04 19.02
C PRO A 65 -7.35 7.98 20.26
N ASP A 66 -7.84 7.36 21.34
CA ASP A 66 -7.01 6.99 22.50
C ASP A 66 -6.26 5.67 22.24
N GLN A 67 -5.52 5.65 21.13
CA GLN A 67 -4.76 4.50 20.63
C GLN A 67 -3.55 5.00 19.83
N PRO A 68 -2.49 4.18 19.70
CA PRO A 68 -1.40 4.50 18.79
C PRO A 68 -1.89 4.75 17.36
N VAL A 69 -1.14 5.58 16.62
CA VAL A 69 -1.40 5.80 15.19
C VAL A 69 -1.40 4.43 14.49
N PRO A 70 -2.48 4.06 13.76
CA PRO A 70 -2.56 2.73 13.16
C PRO A 70 -1.48 2.58 12.09
N PRO A 71 -0.91 1.37 11.89
CA PRO A 71 0.05 1.14 10.83
C PRO A 71 -0.57 1.36 9.45
N LEU A 72 0.17 2.00 8.54
CA LEU A 72 -0.23 2.19 7.15
C LEU A 72 0.46 1.16 6.26
N VAL A 73 -0.32 0.33 5.56
CA VAL A 73 0.16 -0.71 4.64
C VAL A 73 -0.15 -0.31 3.21
N PHE A 74 0.87 -0.14 2.38
CA PHE A 74 0.69 0.24 0.98
C PHE A 74 0.63 -0.97 0.06
N ALA A 75 -0.41 -1.08 -0.77
CA ALA A 75 -0.48 -2.07 -1.83
C ALA A 75 0.42 -1.63 -2.99
N ALA A 76 1.47 -2.41 -3.26
CA ALA A 76 2.50 -2.04 -4.22
C ALA A 76 2.60 -3.03 -5.38
N ILE A 77 2.68 -2.47 -6.59
CA ILE A 77 2.98 -3.21 -7.82
C ILE A 77 4.22 -2.57 -8.44
N GLY A 78 5.19 -3.42 -8.80
CA GLY A 78 6.44 -3.01 -9.44
C GLY A 78 7.44 -2.26 -8.53
N PRO A 79 8.67 -2.02 -9.02
CA PRO A 79 9.77 -1.50 -8.21
C PRO A 79 9.49 -0.14 -7.58
N LYS A 80 8.92 0.82 -8.34
CA LYS A 80 8.61 2.16 -7.84
C LYS A 80 7.62 2.15 -6.66
N GLY A 81 6.63 1.27 -6.69
CA GLY A 81 5.68 1.12 -5.59
C GLY A 81 6.32 0.52 -4.34
N LEU A 82 7.20 -0.47 -4.53
CA LEU A 82 7.95 -1.10 -3.43
C LEU A 82 8.93 -0.12 -2.78
N GLU A 83 9.61 0.70 -3.59
CA GLU A 83 10.47 1.78 -3.09
C GLU A 83 9.67 2.81 -2.28
N LEU A 84 8.51 3.24 -2.77
CA LEU A 84 7.62 4.16 -2.06
C LEU A 84 7.21 3.58 -0.69
N ALA A 85 6.83 2.30 -0.66
CA ALA A 85 6.46 1.60 0.56
C ALA A 85 7.62 1.56 1.57
N GLY A 86 8.80 1.16 1.10
CA GLY A 86 10.00 1.09 1.93
C GLY A 86 10.39 2.43 2.56
N ARG A 87 10.13 3.54 1.85
CA ARG A 87 10.45 4.90 2.32
C ARG A 87 9.41 5.50 3.25
N HIS A 88 8.11 5.26 3.04
CA HIS A 88 7.04 6.05 3.69
C HIS A 88 5.98 5.27 4.47
N PHE A 89 5.96 3.94 4.36
CA PHE A 89 4.89 3.10 4.93
C PHE A 89 5.38 2.13 6.01
N ASP A 90 4.47 1.64 6.84
CA ASP A 90 4.77 0.69 7.93
C ASP A 90 4.66 -0.76 7.46
N GLY A 91 4.01 -0.97 6.31
CA GLY A 91 4.00 -2.24 5.62
C GLY A 91 3.75 -2.10 4.13
N VAL A 92 3.96 -3.22 3.44
CA VAL A 92 3.71 -3.36 2.01
C VAL A 92 2.93 -4.63 1.75
N LEU A 93 1.80 -4.49 1.06
CA LEU A 93 1.05 -5.62 0.53
C LEU A 93 1.54 -5.86 -0.90
N LEU A 94 2.21 -6.99 -1.11
CA LEU A 94 2.71 -7.38 -2.42
C LEU A 94 1.55 -7.78 -3.32
N HIS A 95 1.74 -7.56 -4.62
CA HIS A 95 0.86 -8.10 -5.64
C HIS A 95 0.69 -9.63 -5.43
N PRO A 96 -0.53 -10.20 -5.58
CA PRO A 96 -0.74 -11.64 -5.51
C PRO A 96 -0.03 -12.38 -6.66
N PHE A 97 -0.02 -13.71 -6.62
CA PHE A 97 0.54 -14.58 -7.67
C PHE A 97 2.06 -14.43 -7.90
N LEU A 98 2.81 -13.99 -6.89
CA LEU A 98 4.27 -13.96 -6.95
C LEU A 98 4.87 -15.33 -6.60
N THR A 99 5.88 -15.74 -7.36
CA THR A 99 6.72 -16.88 -6.98
C THR A 99 7.55 -16.53 -5.74
N PRO A 100 8.04 -17.53 -4.97
CA PRO A 100 8.91 -17.27 -3.83
C PRO A 100 10.15 -16.43 -4.18
N SER A 101 10.74 -16.65 -5.36
CA SER A 101 11.88 -15.86 -5.82
C SER A 101 11.49 -14.42 -6.17
N ALA A 102 10.28 -14.19 -6.69
CA ALA A 102 9.76 -12.84 -6.91
C ALA A 102 9.49 -12.11 -5.60
N VAL A 103 8.92 -12.79 -4.60
CA VAL A 103 8.77 -12.25 -3.23
C VAL A 103 10.13 -11.85 -2.66
N ALA A 104 11.15 -12.71 -2.74
CA ALA A 104 12.49 -12.38 -2.27
C ALA A 104 13.08 -11.14 -2.94
N ARG A 105 12.91 -10.99 -4.27
CA ARG A 105 13.31 -9.77 -5.00
C ARG A 105 12.53 -8.54 -4.53
N SER A 106 11.23 -8.65 -4.33
CA SER A 106 10.41 -7.54 -3.81
C SER A 106 10.85 -7.10 -2.41
N VAL A 107 11.14 -8.06 -1.53
CA VAL A 107 11.68 -7.78 -0.19
C VAL A 107 13.01 -7.03 -0.30
N ALA A 108 13.91 -7.44 -1.18
CA ALA A 108 15.20 -6.77 -1.37
C ALA A 108 15.04 -5.29 -1.76
N VAL A 109 14.11 -4.98 -2.69
CA VAL A 109 13.80 -3.58 -3.07
C VAL A 109 13.30 -2.77 -1.87
N VAL A 110 12.44 -3.35 -1.04
CA VAL A 110 11.91 -2.68 0.17
C VAL A 110 13.02 -2.43 1.19
N ARG A 111 13.90 -3.40 1.44
CA ARG A 111 15.04 -3.24 2.37
C ARG A 111 16.03 -2.19 1.88
N GLU A 112 16.29 -2.15 0.59
CA GLU A 112 17.13 -1.12 0.00
C GLU A 112 16.51 0.28 0.14
N ALA A 113 15.19 0.38 -0.04
CA ALA A 113 14.47 1.63 0.15
C ALA A 113 14.42 2.08 1.62
N GLU A 114 14.29 1.17 2.60
CA GLU A 114 14.44 1.47 4.03
C GLU A 114 15.84 2.06 4.30
N ARG A 115 16.89 1.36 3.84
CA ARG A 115 18.29 1.77 4.01
C ARG A 115 18.55 3.16 3.41
N SER A 116 18.10 3.37 2.17
CA SER A 116 18.24 4.63 1.44
C SER A 116 17.40 5.78 2.01
N ALA A 117 16.45 5.49 2.89
CA ALA A 117 15.69 6.51 3.65
C ALA A 117 16.15 6.67 5.10
N GLY A 118 17.22 5.96 5.52
CA GLY A 118 17.69 6.00 6.90
C GLY A 118 16.72 5.34 7.90
N ARG A 119 15.83 4.46 7.44
CA ARG A 119 14.87 3.76 8.29
C ARG A 119 15.49 2.48 8.88
N PRO A 120 15.04 2.03 10.06
CA PRO A 120 15.46 0.74 10.60
C PRO A 120 15.13 -0.38 9.63
N MET A 121 16.09 -1.28 9.43
CA MET A 121 15.89 -2.47 8.60
C MET A 121 14.77 -3.32 9.19
N GLY A 122 13.81 -3.71 8.35
CA GLY A 122 12.65 -4.50 8.79
C GLY A 122 11.52 -3.68 9.41
N SER A 123 11.61 -2.35 9.44
CA SER A 123 10.52 -1.47 9.91
C SER A 123 9.27 -1.51 9.02
N VAL A 124 9.41 -1.98 7.77
CA VAL A 124 8.31 -2.21 6.83
C VAL A 124 7.97 -3.70 6.85
N ARG A 125 6.78 -4.03 7.36
CA ARG A 125 6.24 -5.40 7.34
C ARG A 125 5.81 -5.77 5.91
N VAL A 126 6.31 -6.90 5.42
CA VAL A 126 5.97 -7.40 4.07
C VAL A 126 4.84 -8.43 4.20
N PHE A 127 3.76 -8.21 3.45
CA PHE A 127 2.63 -9.13 3.34
C PHE A 127 2.62 -9.72 1.93
N ALA A 128 2.74 -11.04 1.84
CA ALA A 128 2.65 -11.79 0.58
C ALA A 128 1.35 -12.61 0.57
N THR A 129 0.58 -12.50 -0.50
CA THR A 129 -0.68 -13.24 -0.67
C THR A 129 -0.39 -14.58 -1.32
N VAL A 130 -0.73 -15.67 -0.63
CA VAL A 130 -0.74 -17.02 -1.18
C VAL A 130 -2.15 -17.30 -1.72
N VAL A 131 -2.23 -17.69 -2.99
CA VAL A 131 -3.49 -18.06 -3.63
C VAL A 131 -3.52 -19.58 -3.75
N VAL A 132 -4.56 -20.20 -3.22
CA VAL A 132 -4.74 -21.66 -3.16
C VAL A 132 -6.08 -22.05 -3.78
N ALA A 133 -6.14 -23.22 -4.40
CA ALA A 133 -7.40 -23.86 -4.77
C ALA A 133 -7.44 -25.23 -4.11
N CYS A 134 -8.09 -25.28 -2.95
CA CYS A 134 -8.12 -26.47 -2.10
C CYS A 134 -8.84 -27.64 -2.78
N ASP A 135 -8.46 -28.85 -2.35
CA ASP A 135 -9.12 -30.10 -2.72
C ASP A 135 -9.09 -30.43 -4.23
N LEU A 136 -8.15 -29.84 -4.97
CA LEU A 136 -7.88 -30.15 -6.38
C LEU A 136 -6.56 -30.93 -6.54
N PRO A 137 -6.45 -31.80 -7.56
CA PRO A 137 -5.16 -32.30 -7.99
C PRO A 137 -4.22 -31.15 -8.36
N ALA A 138 -2.91 -31.30 -8.08
CA ALA A 138 -1.93 -30.22 -8.26
C ALA A 138 -1.91 -29.57 -9.65
N ALA A 139 -2.17 -30.35 -10.71
CA ALA A 139 -2.24 -29.84 -12.07
C ALA A 139 -3.47 -28.93 -12.30
N GLU A 140 -4.61 -29.28 -11.71
CA GLU A 140 -5.85 -28.51 -11.81
C GLU A 140 -5.79 -27.26 -10.93
N GLU A 141 -5.24 -27.37 -9.72
CA GLU A 141 -4.98 -26.21 -8.87
C GLU A 141 -4.11 -25.18 -9.61
N LEU A 142 -2.99 -25.63 -10.20
CA LEU A 142 -2.09 -24.75 -10.93
C LEU A 142 -2.78 -24.09 -12.13
N ALA A 143 -3.64 -24.84 -12.85
CA ALA A 143 -4.41 -24.29 -13.96
C ALA A 143 -5.40 -23.22 -13.51
N VAL A 144 -6.13 -23.45 -12.41
CA VAL A 144 -7.09 -22.49 -11.84
C VAL A 144 -6.38 -21.23 -11.33
N VAL A 145 -5.30 -21.40 -10.55
CA VAL A 145 -4.51 -20.28 -10.02
C VAL A 145 -3.86 -19.49 -11.16
N GLY A 146 -3.30 -20.18 -12.16
CA GLY A 146 -2.71 -19.56 -13.34
C GLY A 146 -3.71 -18.78 -14.19
N ALA A 147 -4.91 -19.33 -14.41
CA ALA A 147 -5.98 -18.63 -15.13
C ALA A 147 -6.43 -17.36 -14.41
N ARG A 148 -6.51 -17.38 -13.07
CA ARG A 148 -6.83 -16.20 -12.26
C ARG A 148 -5.76 -15.11 -12.36
N ALA A 149 -4.48 -15.49 -12.37
CA ALA A 149 -3.38 -14.56 -12.59
C ALA A 149 -3.50 -13.87 -13.96
N GLY A 150 -3.77 -14.63 -15.02
CA GLY A 150 -3.91 -14.09 -16.38
C GLY A 150 -5.11 -13.15 -16.56
N HIS A 151 -6.24 -13.41 -15.88
CA HIS A 151 -7.42 -12.55 -15.96
C HIS A 151 -7.26 -11.21 -15.22
N LEU A 152 -6.59 -11.22 -14.07
CA LEU A 152 -6.36 -10.01 -13.26
C LEU A 152 -5.22 -9.15 -13.79
N LEU A 153 -4.41 -9.69 -14.71
CA LEU A 153 -3.25 -9.03 -15.30
C LEU A 153 -3.39 -8.85 -16.81
N PRO A 154 -4.36 -8.06 -17.33
CA PRO A 154 -4.26 -7.62 -18.72
C PRO A 154 -2.95 -6.85 -18.92
N ASN A 155 -2.34 -6.98 -20.10
CA ASN A 155 -1.03 -6.39 -20.46
C ASN A 155 -0.92 -4.86 -20.24
N THR A 156 -2.02 -4.19 -19.92
CA THR A 156 -2.13 -2.76 -19.65
C THR A 156 -1.64 -2.32 -18.27
N TRP A 157 -1.48 -3.22 -17.30
CA TRP A 157 -1.04 -2.86 -15.93
C TRP A 157 0.46 -2.66 -15.75
N PHE A 158 1.27 -3.07 -16.73
CA PHE A 158 2.73 -3.01 -16.69
C PHE A 158 3.35 -1.96 -17.64
N ARG A 159 2.54 -1.05 -18.20
CA ARG A 159 3.02 0.10 -19.00
C ARG A 159 3.19 1.35 -18.15
#